data_AF-A0A2V8SWM7-F1
#
_entry.id   AF-A0A2V8SWM7-F1
#
_cell.length_a   1.000
_cell.length_b   1.000
_cell.length_c   1.000
_cell.angle_alpha   90.00
_cell.angle_beta   90.00
_cell.angle_gamma   90.00
#
_symmetry.space_group_name_H-M   'P 1'
#
loop_
_entity.id
_entity.type
_entity.pdbx_description
1 polymer ?
#
loop_
_entity_poly.entity_id
_entity_poly.type
_entity_poly.pdbx_seq_one_letter_code
_entity_poly.pdbx_strand_id
1 'polypeptide(L)'
;GAQDVWIYLVGGAKMEVDEANESAEGVWYKRGNISTFIERARVDHIERERVLPDTAGAGDGKGKRREWRWTTGSTRLDSLIRQNGSRYGVDPYLVFCVMEQESHFNSRALSPSGAL
;
A
#
# COMPACT_ATOMS: atom_id res chain seq x y z
N GLY A 1 1.07 18.63 -11.53
CA GLY A 1 0.04 18.35 -10.51
C GLY A 1 0.42 17.07 -9.81
N ALA A 2 0.22 16.98 -8.51
CA ALA A 2 0.32 15.71 -7.81
C ALA A 2 -0.85 14.82 -8.25
N GLN A 3 -0.60 13.54 -8.55
CA GLN A 3 -1.66 12.57 -8.79
C GLN A 3 -1.68 11.63 -7.58
N ASP A 4 -2.85 11.44 -6.98
CA ASP A 4 -3.03 10.42 -5.95
C ASP A 4 -3.35 9.11 -6.69
N VAL A 5 -2.43 8.15 -6.60
CA VAL A 5 -2.59 6.83 -7.23
C VAL A 5 -2.81 5.79 -6.14
N TRP A 6 -3.94 5.10 -6.23
CA TRP A 6 -4.32 4.04 -5.29
C TRP A 6 -4.42 2.71 -6.01
N ILE A 7 -3.77 1.69 -5.45
CA ILE A 7 -3.91 0.31 -5.90
C ILE A 7 -4.81 -0.41 -4.90
N TYR A 8 -5.90 -0.97 -5.40
CA TYR A 8 -6.81 -1.82 -4.65
C TYR A 8 -6.47 -3.28 -4.96
N LEU A 9 -6.31 -4.06 -3.90
CA LEU A 9 -5.96 -5.47 -3.97
C LEU A 9 -7.19 -6.33 -3.73
N VAL A 10 -7.19 -7.50 -4.35
CA VAL A 10 -8.19 -8.54 -4.06
C VAL A 10 -8.10 -8.88 -2.57
N GLY A 11 -9.25 -8.89 -1.88
CA GLY A 11 -9.32 -9.04 -0.42
C GLY A 11 -9.53 -7.72 0.34
N GLY A 12 -9.58 -6.58 -0.36
CA GLY A 12 -10.00 -5.29 0.20
C GLY A 12 -8.89 -4.43 0.79
N ALA A 13 -7.64 -4.89 0.73
CA ALA A 13 -6.48 -4.08 1.05
C ALA A 13 -6.25 -3.03 -0.05
N LYS A 14 -5.75 -1.85 0.33
CA LYS A 14 -5.36 -0.82 -0.64
C LYS A 14 -4.19 0.01 -0.17
N MET A 15 -3.45 0.55 -1.13
CA MET A 15 -2.26 1.36 -0.86
C MET A 15 -2.08 2.51 -1.83
N GLU A 16 -1.63 3.63 -1.28
CA GLU A 16 -1.22 4.82 -2.02
C GLU A 16 0.22 4.65 -2.53
N VAL A 17 0.41 4.97 -3.80
CA VAL A 17 1.68 4.89 -4.53
C VAL A 17 1.91 6.18 -5.31
N ASP A 18 3.17 6.47 -5.66
CA ASP A 18 3.48 7.64 -6.49
C ASP A 18 3.08 7.38 -7.95
N GLU A 19 3.34 6.16 -8.43
CA GLU A 19 3.07 5.76 -9.82
C GLU A 19 2.65 4.29 -9.87
N ALA A 20 1.75 3.96 -10.81
CA ALA A 20 1.37 2.58 -11.10
C ALA A 20 1.23 2.39 -12.62
N ASN A 21 2.03 1.48 -13.16
CA ASN A 21 2.07 1.11 -14.56
C ASN A 21 1.49 -0.29 -14.74
N GLU A 22 0.37 -0.38 -15.46
CA GLU A 22 -0.33 -1.63 -15.72
C GLU A 22 0.22 -2.33 -16.96
N SER A 23 0.35 -3.64 -16.89
CA SER A 23 0.64 -4.54 -18.00
C SER A 23 -0.35 -5.71 -18.01
N ALA A 24 -0.26 -6.57 -19.02
CA ALA A 24 -1.07 -7.80 -19.05
C ALA A 24 -0.75 -8.75 -17.88
N GLU A 25 0.50 -8.74 -17.40
CA GLU A 25 0.98 -9.64 -16.34
C GLU A 25 0.68 -9.10 -14.94
N GLY A 26 0.53 -7.77 -14.79
CA GLY A 26 0.32 -7.16 -13.50
C GLY A 26 0.58 -5.67 -13.47
N VAL A 27 1.05 -5.19 -12.32
CA VAL A 27 1.24 -3.77 -12.04
C VAL A 27 2.62 -3.55 -11.45
N TRP A 28 3.43 -2.76 -12.14
CA TRP A 28 4.64 -2.17 -11.58
C TRP A 28 4.28 -0.87 -10.89
N TYR A 29 4.53 -0.78 -9.59
CA TYR A 29 4.29 0.46 -8.85
C TYR A 29 5.55 1.01 -8.22
N LYS A 30 5.56 2.32 -8.01
CA LYS A 30 6.62 3.05 -7.34
C LYS A 30 6.08 3.76 -6.10
N ARG A 31 6.80 3.62 -4.99
CA ARG A 31 6.48 4.28 -3.71
C ARG A 31 7.78 4.78 -3.10
N GLY A 32 8.08 6.05 -3.34
CA GLY A 32 9.35 6.69 -3.07
C GLY A 32 10.47 6.07 -3.88
N ASN A 33 11.42 5.46 -3.18
CA ASN A 33 12.57 4.75 -3.74
C ASN A 33 12.30 3.25 -3.94
N ILE A 34 11.12 2.75 -3.58
CA ILE A 34 10.74 1.34 -3.76
C ILE A 34 10.02 1.20 -5.09
N SER A 35 10.36 0.17 -5.86
CA SER A 35 9.64 -0.25 -7.06
C SER A 35 9.42 -1.75 -7.01
N THR A 36 8.17 -2.17 -7.14
CA THR A 36 7.75 -3.56 -6.92
C THR A 36 6.67 -3.94 -7.92
N PHE A 37 6.64 -5.22 -8.28
CA PHE A 37 5.62 -5.80 -9.14
C PHE A 37 4.54 -6.52 -8.34
N ILE A 38 3.29 -6.38 -8.76
CA ILE A 38 2.13 -7.11 -8.26
C ILE A 38 1.50 -7.85 -9.43
N GLU A 39 1.30 -9.15 -9.31
CA GLU A 39 0.63 -9.95 -10.34
C GLU A 39 -0.81 -9.47 -10.59
N ARG A 40 -1.27 -9.55 -11.84
CA ARG A 40 -2.59 -9.06 -12.27
C ARG A 40 -3.74 -9.67 -11.47
N ALA A 41 -3.60 -10.94 -11.08
CA ALA A 41 -4.60 -11.69 -10.31
C ALA A 41 -4.82 -11.14 -8.90
N ARG A 42 -3.87 -10.36 -8.36
CA ARG A 42 -3.95 -9.77 -7.02
C ARG A 42 -4.47 -8.34 -7.03
N VAL A 43 -4.52 -7.71 -8.20
CA VAL A 43 -5.01 -6.34 -8.36
C VAL A 43 -6.49 -6.37 -8.68
N ASP A 44 -7.29 -5.73 -7.84
CA ASP A 44 -8.72 -5.54 -8.08
C ASP A 44 -8.92 -4.41 -9.12
N HIS A 45 -8.48 -3.19 -8.78
CA HIS A 45 -8.45 -2.05 -9.69
C HIS A 45 -7.45 -0.98 -9.23
N ILE A 46 -7.19 0.00 -10.09
CA ILE A 46 -6.36 1.18 -9.79
C ILE A 46 -7.19 2.44 -9.92
N GLU A 47 -7.21 3.26 -8.88
CA GLU A 47 -7.78 4.60 -8.93
C GLU A 47 -6.66 5.62 -9.13
N ARG A 48 -6.87 6.56 -10.05
CA ARG A 48 -5.93 7.63 -10.37
C ARG A 48 -6.66 8.96 -10.27
N GLU A 49 -6.62 9.59 -9.11
CA GLU A 49 -7.27 10.88 -8.91
C GLU A 49 -6.31 12.00 -9.33
N ARG A 50 -6.72 12.80 -10.32
CA ARG A 50 -5.97 13.98 -10.72
C ARG A 50 -6.31 15.08 -9.72
N VAL A 51 -5.42 15.34 -8.77
CA VAL A 51 -5.52 16.54 -7.94
C VAL A 51 -5.28 17.74 -8.86
N LEU A 52 -6.36 18.39 -9.27
CA LEU A 52 -6.31 19.68 -9.93
C LEU A 52 -5.61 20.64 -8.97
N PRO A 53 -4.60 21.41 -9.43
CA PRO A 53 -3.97 22.39 -8.57
C PRO A 53 -5.02 23.45 -8.25
N ASP A 54 -5.56 23.44 -7.03
CA ASP A 54 -6.29 24.58 -6.53
C ASP A 54 -5.31 25.75 -6.47
N THR A 55 -5.71 26.89 -7.02
CA THR A 55 -4.87 28.08 -7.09
C THR A 55 -4.83 28.73 -5.72
N ALA A 56 -4.07 28.17 -4.78
CA ALA A 56 -3.82 28.83 -3.50
C ALA A 56 -2.58 28.24 -2.78
N GLY A 57 -1.58 29.11 -2.59
CA GLY A 57 -0.64 28.99 -1.48
C GLY A 57 0.71 28.37 -1.82
N ALA A 58 1.68 29.23 -2.18
CA ALA A 58 3.07 28.97 -1.89
C ALA A 58 3.22 28.82 -0.36
N GLY A 59 3.39 27.57 0.10
CA GLY A 59 3.57 27.23 1.50
C GLY A 59 4.75 26.28 1.66
N ASP A 60 5.83 26.82 2.22
CA ASP A 60 6.97 26.17 2.87
C ASP A 60 7.35 24.75 2.44
N GLY A 61 8.45 24.68 1.68
CA GLY A 61 9.22 23.47 1.39
C GLY A 61 9.96 22.92 2.61
N LYS A 62 9.23 22.53 3.66
CA LYS A 62 9.68 21.46 4.56
C LYS A 62 8.95 20.20 4.16
N GLY A 63 9.66 19.29 3.51
CA GLY A 63 9.16 17.97 3.17
C GLY A 63 8.63 17.25 4.42
N LYS A 64 7.33 17.42 4.71
CA LYS A 64 6.58 16.41 5.43
C LYS A 64 6.74 15.15 4.59
N ARG A 65 7.50 14.19 5.12
CA ARG A 65 7.58 12.84 4.57
C ARG A 65 6.13 12.46 4.27
N ARG A 66 5.78 12.33 2.99
CA ARG A 66 4.41 11.97 2.58
C ARG A 66 4.04 10.75 3.41
N GLU A 67 3.02 10.90 4.27
CA GLU A 67 2.54 9.80 5.09
C GLU A 67 1.80 8.86 4.16
N TRP A 68 2.54 7.97 3.49
CA TRP A 68 1.95 7.08 2.50
C TRP A 68 0.86 6.23 3.14
N ARG A 69 -0.35 6.37 2.61
CA ARG A 69 -1.53 5.73 3.18
C ARG A 69 -1.66 4.29 2.68
N TRP A 70 -2.11 3.42 3.57
CA TRP A 70 -2.47 2.04 3.27
C TRP A 70 -3.43 1.52 4.33
N THR A 71 -4.23 0.52 3.97
CA THR A 71 -5.10 -0.22 4.88
C THR A 71 -5.22 -1.66 4.38
N THR A 72 -5.31 -2.60 5.33
CA THR A 72 -5.66 -4.00 5.08
C THR A 72 -7.15 -4.20 4.79
N GLY A 73 -7.97 -3.16 4.93
CA GLY A 73 -9.43 -3.27 4.98
C GLY A 73 -9.97 -3.59 6.39
N SER A 74 -9.09 -3.84 7.37
CA SER A 74 -9.43 -4.11 8.77
C SER A 74 -8.71 -3.17 9.73
N THR A 75 -9.46 -2.29 10.40
CA THR A 75 -8.92 -1.33 11.39
C THR A 75 -8.12 -2.01 12.50
N ARG A 76 -8.50 -3.26 12.86
CA ARG A 76 -7.79 -4.06 13.87
C ARG A 76 -6.40 -4.44 13.38
N LEU A 77 -6.27 -4.97 12.16
CA LEU A 77 -4.99 -5.36 11.59
C LEU A 77 -4.12 -4.12 11.33
N ASP A 78 -4.70 -3.04 10.84
CA ASP A 78 -4.00 -1.76 10.62
C ASP A 78 -3.37 -1.25 11.93
N SER A 79 -4.13 -1.29 13.03
CA SER A 79 -3.65 -0.90 14.35
C SER A 79 -2.52 -1.80 14.84
N LEU A 80 -2.66 -3.12 14.67
CA LEU A 80 -1.63 -4.08 15.09
C LEU A 80 -0.34 -3.92 14.28
N ILE A 81 -0.43 -3.75 12.97
CA ILE A 81 0.74 -3.55 12.11
C ILE A 81 1.48 -2.26 12.51
N ARG A 82 0.75 -1.16 12.71
CA ARG A 82 1.34 0.12 13.14
C ARG A 82 2.00 0.03 14.51
N GLN A 83 1.32 -0.61 15.47
CA GLN A 83 1.84 -0.80 16.82
C GLN A 83 3.11 -1.66 16.83
N ASN A 84 3.10 -2.80 16.14
CA ASN A 84 4.25 -3.70 16.11
C ASN A 84 5.42 -3.12 15.29
N GLY A 85 5.15 -2.48 14.16
CA GLY A 85 6.20 -1.79 13.40
C GLY A 85 6.92 -0.74 14.25
N SER A 86 6.17 0.10 14.97
CA SER A 86 6.74 1.06 15.92
C SER A 86 7.54 0.39 17.04
N ARG A 87 6.98 -0.67 17.65
CA ARG A 87 7.61 -1.40 18.75
C ARG A 87 8.96 -2.02 18.37
N TYR A 88 9.08 -2.54 17.15
CA TYR A 88 10.26 -3.26 16.67
C TYR A 88 11.15 -2.44 15.73
N GLY A 89 10.82 -1.16 15.50
CA GLY A 89 11.56 -0.30 14.58
C GLY A 89 11.49 -0.74 13.11
N VAL A 90 10.47 -1.53 12.75
CA VAL A 90 10.23 -1.99 11.38
C VAL A 90 9.23 -1.06 10.71
N ASP A 91 9.47 -0.75 9.45
CA ASP A 91 8.51 0.03 8.66
C ASP A 91 7.15 -0.71 8.58
N PRO A 92 6.05 -0.11 9.05
CA PRO A 92 4.74 -0.78 9.05
C PRO A 92 4.25 -1.19 7.67
N TYR A 93 4.69 -0.52 6.61
CA TYR A 93 4.31 -0.92 5.26
C TYR A 93 5.06 -2.16 4.79
N LEU A 94 6.31 -2.37 5.23
CA LEU A 94 6.99 -3.65 5.00
C LEU A 94 6.20 -4.81 5.61
N VAL A 95 5.71 -4.66 6.84
CA VAL A 95 4.88 -5.67 7.51
C VAL A 95 3.58 -5.89 6.74
N PHE A 96 2.91 -4.82 6.29
CA PHE A 96 1.75 -4.89 5.42
C PHE A 96 2.03 -5.71 4.15
N CYS A 97 3.12 -5.43 3.43
CA CYS A 97 3.47 -6.15 2.20
C CYS A 97 3.69 -7.64 2.44
N VAL A 98 4.40 -8.01 3.50
CA VAL A 98 4.66 -9.42 3.83
C VAL A 98 3.35 -10.13 4.19
N MET A 99 2.54 -9.55 5.06
CA MET A 99 1.25 -10.16 5.44
C MET A 99 0.30 -10.32 4.25
N GLU A 100 0.29 -9.35 3.33
CA GLU A 100 -0.50 -9.43 2.11
C GLU A 100 0.01 -10.52 1.17
N GLN A 101 1.33 -10.65 0.99
CA GLN A 101 1.95 -11.70 0.17
C GLN A 101 1.70 -13.11 0.71
N GLU A 102 1.78 -13.31 2.03
CA GLU A 102 1.70 -14.64 2.64
C GLU A 102 0.26 -15.14 2.81
N SER A 103 -0.71 -14.23 2.98
CA SER A 103 -2.06 -14.63 3.40
C SER A 103 -3.20 -13.80 2.82
N HIS A 104 -2.92 -12.73 2.09
CA HIS A 104 -3.92 -11.71 1.73
C HIS A 104 -4.74 -11.23 2.94
N PHE A 105 -4.10 -11.14 4.12
CA PHE A 105 -4.73 -10.82 5.40
C PHE A 105 -5.83 -11.78 5.87
N ASN A 106 -5.87 -12.99 5.32
CA ASN A 106 -6.79 -14.02 5.76
C ASN A 106 -6.34 -14.59 7.11
N SER A 107 -7.08 -14.26 8.17
CA SER A 107 -6.84 -14.72 9.55
C SER A 107 -6.99 -16.24 9.75
N ARG A 108 -7.45 -16.97 8.72
CA ARG A 108 -7.57 -18.44 8.70
C ARG A 108 -6.61 -19.09 7.71
N ALA A 109 -5.64 -18.34 7.15
CA ALA A 109 -4.61 -18.93 6.29
C ALA A 109 -3.76 -19.89 7.12
N LEU A 110 -3.98 -21.19 6.92
CA LEU A 110 -3.15 -22.25 7.46
C LEU A 110 -2.28 -22.76 6.31
N SER A 111 -0.96 -22.69 6.48
CA SER A 111 -0.04 -23.27 5.51
C SER A 111 -0.02 -24.80 5.67
N PRO A 112 0.03 -25.59 4.57
CA PRO A 112 0.26 -27.04 4.65
C PRO A 112 1.60 -27.39 5.33
N SER A 113 2.53 -26.43 5.42
CA SER A 113 3.86 -26.57 6.03
C SER A 113 3.93 -26.16 7.50
N GLY A 114 2.80 -25.83 8.14
CA GLY A 114 2.73 -25.63 9.61
C GLY A 114 3.00 -24.22 10.12
N ALA A 115 2.95 -23.19 9.28
CA ALA A 115 2.87 -21.80 9.76
C ALA A 115 1.47 -21.55 10.37
N LEU A 116 1.45 -21.02 11.60
CA LEU A 116 0.26 -20.68 12.40
C LEU A 116 0.14 -19.17 12.60
#